data_AF-A0AA88HY08-F1
#
_entry.id   AF-A0AA88HY08-F1
#
_cell.length_a   1.000
_cell.length_b   1.000
_cell.length_c   1.000
_cell.angle_alpha   90.00
_cell.angle_beta   90.00
_cell.angle_gamma   90.00
#
_symmetry.space_group_name_H-M   'P 1'
#
loop_
_entity.id
_entity.type
_entity.pdbx_description
1 polymer ?
#
loop_
_entity_poly.entity_id
_entity_poly.type
_entity_poly.pdbx_seq_one_letter_code
_entity_poly.pdbx_strand_id
1 'polypeptide(L)'
;MALIPRATFDWDLYDHFAKAFCLANPKFVRSAIEDYIRPVFQHGDIVLEVECGSNNGYMYLSKLCQGSRGACIYYQGSWLTPNEFQFLSGRETAKDWKRSIRHCGKSMKLLLNKGILTSHPIACDCNSCRNSARME
;
A
#
# COMPACT_ATOMS: atom_id res chain seq x y z
N MET A 1 -11.57 -24.62 -17.56
CA MET A 1 -11.15 -23.24 -17.18
C MET A 1 -12.04 -22.81 -16.04
N ALA A 2 -11.57 -22.89 -14.80
CA ALA A 2 -12.39 -22.53 -13.65
C ALA A 2 -12.60 -21.01 -13.63
N LEU A 3 -13.86 -20.60 -13.78
CA LEU A 3 -14.31 -19.24 -13.52
C LEU A 3 -14.10 -18.97 -12.02
N ILE A 4 -13.24 -18.01 -11.68
CA ILE A 4 -13.05 -17.60 -10.29
C ILE A 4 -14.37 -16.93 -9.83
N PRO A 5 -15.06 -17.45 -8.79
CA PRO A 5 -16.34 -16.90 -8.37
C PRO A 5 -16.16 -15.48 -7.83
N ARG A 6 -17.18 -14.64 -8.05
CA ARG A 6 -17.36 -13.27 -7.53
C ARG A 6 -17.39 -13.17 -5.98
N ALA A 7 -16.99 -14.22 -5.27
CA ALA A 7 -17.15 -14.43 -3.83
C ALA A 7 -15.91 -14.05 -2.99
N THR A 8 -14.87 -13.46 -3.58
CA THR A 8 -13.68 -12.99 -2.83
C THR A 8 -13.68 -11.49 -2.55
N PHE A 9 -14.62 -10.74 -3.13
CA PHE A 9 -14.73 -9.31 -2.90
C PHE A 9 -15.91 -9.03 -1.97
N ASP A 10 -15.60 -8.79 -0.71
CA ASP A 10 -16.57 -8.37 0.30
C ASP A 10 -17.00 -6.92 0.02
N TRP A 11 -18.11 -6.79 -0.71
CA TRP A 11 -18.67 -5.49 -1.09
C TRP A 11 -19.19 -4.72 0.12
N ASP A 12 -19.65 -5.39 1.18
CA ASP A 12 -20.17 -4.72 2.38
C ASP A 12 -19.02 -4.09 3.17
N LEU A 13 -17.89 -4.80 3.27
CA LEU A 13 -16.68 -4.29 3.88
C LEU A 13 -16.01 -3.21 3.02
N TYR A 14 -16.02 -3.35 1.70
CA TYR A 14 -15.58 -2.29 0.79
C TYR A 14 -16.45 -1.04 0.91
N ASP A 15 -17.78 -1.20 0.99
CA ASP A 15 -18.73 -0.11 1.17
C ASP A 15 -18.48 0.61 2.52
N HIS A 16 -18.20 -0.17 3.58
CA HIS A 16 -17.80 0.34 4.89
C HIS A 16 -16.47 1.09 4.82
N PHE A 17 -15.45 0.54 4.18
CA PHE A 17 -14.16 1.21 3.96
C PHE A 17 -14.35 2.51 3.18
N ALA A 18 -15.04 2.48 2.04
CA ALA A 18 -15.26 3.65 1.21
C ALA A 18 -16.03 4.73 1.98
N LYS A 19 -17.02 4.35 2.81
CA LYS A 19 -17.72 5.28 3.72
C LYS A 19 -16.76 5.88 4.75
N ALA A 20 -16.04 5.05 5.51
CA ALA A 20 -15.09 5.50 6.53
C ALA A 20 -13.98 6.38 5.94
N PHE A 21 -13.49 6.01 4.76
CA PHE A 21 -12.48 6.76 4.01
C PHE A 21 -13.00 8.13 3.57
N CYS A 22 -14.18 8.19 2.94
CA CYS A 22 -14.83 9.45 2.55
C CYS A 22 -15.12 10.34 3.76
N LEU A 23 -15.52 9.76 4.91
CA LEU A 23 -15.72 10.51 6.16
C LEU A 23 -14.41 11.10 6.69
N ALA A 24 -13.32 10.32 6.66
CA ALA A 24 -12.00 10.78 7.09
C ALA A 24 -11.35 11.75 6.10
N ASN A 25 -11.74 11.71 4.83
CA ASN A 25 -11.21 12.55 3.77
C ASN A 25 -12.36 13.17 2.96
N PRO A 26 -13.01 14.24 3.46
CA PRO A 26 -14.22 14.82 2.85
C PRO A 26 -14.08 15.29 1.39
N LYS A 27 -12.83 15.47 0.92
CA LYS A 27 -12.50 15.78 -0.48
C LYS A 27 -12.64 14.57 -1.43
N PHE A 28 -12.82 13.36 -0.90
CA PHE A 28 -13.01 12.15 -1.71
C PHE A 28 -14.44 11.67 -1.64
N VAL A 29 -15.00 11.46 -2.83
CA VAL A 29 -16.24 10.72 -3.03
C VAL A 29 -15.90 9.27 -3.39
N ARG A 30 -16.83 8.35 -3.14
CA ARG A 30 -16.65 6.91 -3.38
C ARG A 30 -16.15 6.59 -4.78
N SER A 31 -16.73 7.21 -5.81
CA SER A 31 -16.34 6.98 -7.21
C SER A 31 -14.89 7.36 -7.48
N ALA A 32 -14.38 8.42 -6.86
CA ALA A 32 -12.99 8.80 -6.99
C ALA A 32 -12.07 7.72 -6.39
N ILE A 33 -12.43 7.11 -5.26
CA ILE A 33 -11.63 6.05 -4.63
C ILE A 33 -11.53 4.83 -5.57
N GLU A 34 -12.64 4.43 -6.19
CA GLU A 34 -12.72 3.34 -7.17
C GLU A 34 -11.80 3.56 -8.38
N ASP A 35 -11.62 4.81 -8.79
CA ASP A 35 -10.73 5.16 -9.90
C ASP A 35 -9.25 5.01 -9.54
N TYR A 36 -8.88 5.16 -8.26
CA TYR A 36 -7.48 5.19 -7.82
C TYR A 36 -6.98 3.86 -7.25
N ILE A 37 -7.80 3.15 -6.48
CA ILE A 37 -7.36 1.94 -5.75
C ILE A 37 -8.33 0.77 -5.91
N ARG A 38 -7.77 -0.43 -5.89
CA ARG A 38 -8.46 -1.72 -5.87
C ARG A 38 -7.98 -2.49 -4.64
N PRO A 39 -8.55 -2.23 -3.46
CA PRO A 39 -8.14 -2.91 -2.24
C PRO A 39 -8.54 -4.38 -2.26
N VAL A 40 -7.71 -5.21 -1.63
CA VAL A 40 -8.03 -6.60 -1.28
C VAL A 40 -7.97 -6.75 0.24
N PHE A 41 -8.80 -7.63 0.78
CA PHE A 41 -8.82 -7.92 2.20
C PHE A 41 -8.05 -9.22 2.47
N GLN A 42 -7.03 -9.15 3.32
CA GLN A 42 -6.23 -10.31 3.68
C GLN A 42 -5.97 -10.29 5.18
N HIS A 43 -6.32 -11.38 5.88
CA HIS A 43 -6.07 -11.53 7.33
C HIS A 43 -6.59 -10.37 8.20
N GLY A 44 -7.69 -9.73 7.78
CA GLY A 44 -8.26 -8.56 8.48
C GLY A 44 -7.61 -7.22 8.13
N ASP A 45 -6.62 -7.19 7.23
CA ASP A 45 -5.98 -5.98 6.74
C ASP A 45 -6.50 -5.56 5.35
N ILE A 46 -6.48 -4.25 5.12
CA ILE A 46 -6.65 -3.66 3.78
C ILE A 46 -5.30 -3.63 3.09
N VAL A 47 -5.25 -4.26 1.93
CA VAL A 47 -4.02 -4.50 1.18
C VAL A 47 -4.16 -3.98 -0.24
N LEU A 48 -3.10 -3.40 -0.79
CA LEU A 48 -2.98 -3.10 -2.21
C LEU A 48 -1.98 -4.05 -2.85
N GLU A 49 -2.35 -4.66 -3.97
CA GLU A 49 -1.35 -5.28 -4.83
C GLU A 49 -0.50 -4.18 -5.47
N VAL A 50 0.80 -4.22 -5.25
CA VAL A 50 1.74 -3.22 -5.75
C VAL A 50 2.74 -3.84 -6.70
N GLU A 51 3.15 -3.06 -7.69
CA GLU A 51 4.13 -3.43 -8.70
C GLU A 51 5.35 -2.51 -8.60
N CYS A 52 6.54 -3.08 -8.81
CA CYS A 52 7.77 -2.34 -8.98
C CYS A 52 8.63 -3.08 -10.01
N GLY A 53 8.92 -2.44 -11.15
CA GLY A 53 9.59 -3.17 -12.25
C GLY A 53 8.72 -4.33 -12.74
N SER A 54 9.28 -5.55 -12.72
CA SER A 54 8.59 -6.80 -13.07
C SER A 54 7.98 -7.55 -11.88
N ASN A 55 8.17 -7.04 -10.66
CA ASN A 55 7.77 -7.74 -9.44
C ASN A 55 6.44 -7.19 -8.90
N ASN A 56 5.61 -8.10 -8.40
CA ASN A 56 4.35 -7.80 -7.72
C ASN A 56 4.47 -8.21 -6.24
N GLY A 57 3.92 -7.41 -5.35
CA GLY A 57 3.84 -7.67 -3.91
C GLY A 57 2.56 -7.12 -3.31
N TYR A 58 2.39 -7.28 -1.99
CA TYR A 58 1.18 -6.88 -1.28
C TYR A 58 1.53 -5.83 -0.23
N MET A 59 1.10 -4.57 -0.44
CA MET A 59 1.29 -3.48 0.51
C MET A 59 0.14 -3.43 1.51
N TYR A 60 0.44 -3.65 2.79
CA TYR A 60 -0.49 -3.59 3.90
C TYR A 60 -0.60 -2.15 4.40
N LEU A 61 -1.74 -1.51 4.16
CA LEU A 61 -1.92 -0.08 4.42
C LEU A 61 -1.83 0.27 5.90
N SER A 62 -2.29 -0.63 6.77
CA SER A 62 -2.18 -0.53 8.23
C SER A 62 -0.73 -0.52 8.74
N LYS A 63 0.22 -1.01 7.95
CA LYS A 63 1.65 -1.07 8.29
C LYS A 63 2.47 0.06 7.66
N LEU A 64 1.86 0.92 6.84
CA LEU A 64 2.57 1.98 6.11
C LEU A 64 3.07 3.08 7.05
N CYS A 65 4.34 2.98 7.40
CA CYS A 65 5.01 3.89 8.32
C CYS A 65 5.54 5.15 7.62
N GLN A 66 6.18 6.04 8.38
CA GLN A 66 6.78 7.26 7.85
C GLN A 66 7.90 6.95 6.86
N GLY A 67 7.82 7.54 5.66
CA GLY A 67 8.89 7.45 4.68
C GLY A 67 9.08 6.01 4.19
N SER A 68 10.32 5.51 4.21
CA SER A 68 10.65 4.13 3.82
C SER A 68 10.84 3.20 5.02
N ARG A 69 10.39 3.60 6.22
CA ARG A 69 10.56 2.82 7.45
C ARG A 69 9.46 1.78 7.58
N GLY A 70 9.70 0.77 8.42
CA GLY A 70 8.74 -0.28 8.74
C GLY A 70 8.48 -1.23 7.57
N ALA A 71 8.47 -2.53 7.85
CA ALA A 71 8.10 -3.51 6.84
C ALA A 71 6.58 -3.46 6.62
N CYS A 72 6.16 -3.18 5.39
CA CYS A 72 4.76 -3.02 5.03
C CYS A 72 4.39 -3.70 3.71
N ILE A 73 5.35 -4.30 3.00
CA ILE A 73 5.13 -5.01 1.74
C ILE A 73 5.46 -6.48 1.95
N TYR A 74 4.51 -7.36 1.67
CA TYR A 74 4.74 -8.80 1.65
C TYR A 74 5.11 -9.23 0.22
N TYR A 75 6.27 -9.85 0.07
CA TYR A 75 6.82 -10.30 -1.21
C TYR A 75 7.57 -11.62 -1.02
N GLN A 76 7.23 -12.64 -1.81
CA GLN A 76 7.89 -13.95 -1.82
C GLN A 76 8.14 -14.54 -0.41
N GLY A 77 7.13 -14.50 0.47
CA GLY A 77 7.24 -15.09 1.81
C GLY A 77 7.88 -14.18 2.86
N SER A 78 8.30 -12.97 2.50
CA SER A 78 9.03 -12.06 3.39
C SER A 78 8.35 -10.69 3.52
N TRP A 79 8.49 -10.08 4.70
CA TRP A 79 8.08 -8.70 4.96
C TRP A 79 9.22 -7.74 4.62
N LEU A 80 8.94 -6.77 3.76
CA LEU A 80 9.90 -5.80 3.26
C LEU A 80 9.44 -4.37 3.54
N THR A 81 10.41 -3.50 3.77
CA THR A 81 10.24 -2.05 3.67
C THR A 81 10.04 -1.64 2.20
N PRO A 82 9.49 -0.45 1.94
CA PRO A 82 9.37 0.06 0.57
C PRO A 82 10.70 0.12 -0.21
N ASN A 83 11.81 0.42 0.47
CA ASN A 83 13.12 0.48 -0.18
C ASN A 83 13.66 -0.92 -0.50
N GLU A 84 13.49 -1.91 0.38
CA GLU A 84 13.90 -3.29 0.11
C GLU A 84 13.12 -3.88 -1.05
N PHE A 85 11.81 -3.67 -1.11
CA PHE A 85 11.01 -4.11 -2.26
C PHE A 85 11.47 -3.43 -3.57
N GLN A 86 11.75 -2.12 -3.53
CA GLN A 86 12.32 -1.41 -4.68
C GLN A 86 13.67 -1.99 -5.11
N PHE A 87 14.56 -2.26 -4.15
CA PHE A 87 15.89 -2.83 -4.38
C PHE A 87 15.78 -4.20 -5.06
N LEU A 88 15.01 -5.13 -4.48
CA LEU A 88 14.80 -6.48 -5.03
C LEU A 88 14.10 -6.47 -6.40
N SER A 89 13.50 -5.34 -6.76
CA SER A 89 12.85 -5.12 -8.05
C SER A 89 13.77 -4.51 -9.11
N GLY A 90 15.09 -4.51 -8.89
CA GLY A 90 16.09 -3.99 -9.84
C GLY A 90 16.03 -2.47 -10.01
N ARG A 91 15.61 -1.75 -8.96
CA ARG A 91 15.55 -0.28 -8.91
C ARG A 91 16.37 0.29 -7.76
N GLU A 92 17.48 -0.35 -7.43
CA GLU A 92 18.38 0.00 -6.33
C GLU A 92 18.99 1.40 -6.45
N THR A 93 19.20 1.90 -7.66
CA THR A 93 19.73 3.25 -7.91
C THR A 93 18.67 4.36 -7.75
N ALA A 94 17.38 4.00 -7.73
CA ALA A 94 16.31 4.95 -7.55
C ALA A 94 16.20 5.37 -6.07
N LYS A 95 16.07 6.68 -5.82
CA LYS A 95 15.99 7.23 -4.45
C LYS A 95 14.57 7.55 -3.98
N ASP A 96 13.56 7.30 -4.83
CA ASP A 96 12.17 7.67 -4.58
C ASP A 96 11.24 6.46 -4.80
N TRP A 97 11.18 5.58 -3.79
CA TRP A 97 10.30 4.40 -3.79
C TRP A 97 8.85 4.74 -4.14
N LYS A 98 8.41 5.96 -3.79
CA LYS A 98 7.03 6.40 -4.03
C LYS A 98 6.72 6.54 -5.52
N ARG A 99 7.73 6.74 -6.37
CA ARG A 99 7.59 6.76 -7.83
C ARG A 99 7.78 5.37 -8.44
N SER A 100 8.66 4.57 -7.87
CA SER A 100 9.00 3.23 -8.34
C SER A 100 7.87 2.24 -8.11
N ILE A 101 7.26 2.30 -6.93
CA ILE A 101 6.17 1.41 -6.51
C ILE A 101 4.84 2.00 -6.99
N ARG A 102 4.03 1.16 -7.62
CA ARG A 102 2.76 1.53 -8.24
C ARG A 102 1.66 0.54 -7.85
N HIS A 103 0.42 0.97 -7.98
CA HIS A 103 -0.76 0.12 -7.91
C HIS A 103 -1.61 0.41 -9.14
N CYS A 104 -1.87 -0.61 -9.97
CA CYS A 104 -2.56 -0.46 -11.26
C CYS A 104 -2.00 0.72 -12.10
N GLY A 105 -0.67 0.79 -12.24
CA GLY A 105 0.03 1.87 -12.96
C GLY A 105 0.17 3.20 -12.20
N LYS A 106 -0.55 3.41 -11.10
CA LYS A 106 -0.54 4.67 -10.32
C LYS A 106 0.53 4.63 -9.23
N SER A 107 1.44 5.60 -9.26
CA SER A 107 2.53 5.70 -8.26
C SER A 107 2.00 5.92 -6.84
N MET A 108 2.67 5.36 -5.84
CA MET A 108 2.37 5.63 -4.43
C MET A 108 2.44 7.13 -4.10
N LYS A 109 3.34 7.87 -4.77
CA LYS A 109 3.44 9.34 -4.66
C LYS A 109 2.14 10.04 -5.03
N LEU A 110 1.49 9.63 -6.12
CA LEU A 110 0.20 10.17 -6.53
C LEU A 110 -0.86 9.91 -5.47
N LEU A 111 -0.94 8.67 -4.98
CA LEU A 111 -1.95 8.28 -3.99
C LEU A 111 -1.76 9.02 -2.65
N LEU A 112 -0.51 9.16 -2.18
CA LEU A 112 -0.16 9.96 -0.99
C LEU A 112 -0.49 11.44 -1.18
N ASN A 113 -0.13 12.04 -2.33
CA ASN A 113 -0.41 13.45 -2.61
C ASN A 113 -1.92 13.74 -2.71
N LYS A 114 -2.66 12.80 -3.29
CA LYS A 114 -4.12 12.85 -3.33
C LYS A 114 -4.68 12.74 -1.90
N GLY A 115 -3.98 12.06 -0.99
CA GLY A 115 -4.43 11.78 0.38
C GLY A 115 -5.28 10.52 0.45
N ILE A 116 -5.14 9.64 -0.56
CA ILE A 116 -5.80 8.33 -0.65
C ILE A 116 -5.09 7.33 0.24
N LEU A 117 -3.77 7.42 0.26
CA LEU A 117 -2.95 6.73 1.24
C LEU A 117 -2.55 7.71 2.33
N THR A 118 -2.52 7.22 3.56
CA THR A 118 -2.00 7.95 4.71
C THR A 118 -0.83 7.15 5.26
N SER A 119 0.30 7.82 5.48
CA SER A 119 1.39 7.26 6.26
C SER A 119 1.43 7.94 7.62
N HIS A 120 2.18 7.36 8.56
CA HIS A 120 2.39 8.00 9.86
C HIS A 120 2.92 9.44 9.71
N PRO A 121 2.54 10.36 10.62
CA PRO A 121 3.09 11.71 10.68
C PRO A 121 4.61 11.70 10.81
N ILE A 122 5.25 12.79 10.38
CA ILE A 122 6.72 12.93 10.46
C ILE A 122 7.25 12.83 11.89
N ALA A 123 6.43 13.22 12.87
CA ALA A 123 6.76 13.16 14.31
C ALA A 123 6.41 11.81 14.96
N CYS A 124 5.94 10.82 14.21
CA CYS A 124 5.59 9.53 14.79
C CYS A 124 6.84 8.79 15.27
N ASP A 125 6.79 8.31 16.50
CA ASP A 125 7.88 7.60 17.15
C ASP A 125 7.53 6.13 17.43
N CYS A 126 6.51 5.51 16.81
CA CYS A 126 6.16 4.12 17.13
C CYS A 126 7.31 3.14 16.83
N ASN A 127 7.25 1.92 17.39
CA ASN A 127 8.32 0.93 17.24
C ASN A 127 8.69 0.64 15.77
N SER A 128 7.69 0.55 14.89
CA SER A 128 7.88 0.35 13.45
C SER A 128 8.52 1.55 12.73
N CYS A 129 8.29 2.77 13.23
CA CYS A 129 8.94 3.99 12.72
C CYS A 129 10.34 4.20 13.32
N ARG A 130 10.64 3.66 14.51
CA ARG A 130 11.98 3.71 15.11
C ARG A 130 12.93 2.66 14.52
N ASN A 131 12.43 1.45 14.29
CA ASN A 131 13.24 0.35 13.79
C ASN A 131 13.33 0.39 12.26
N SER A 132 14.23 1.24 11.76
CA SER A 132 14.65 1.22 10.35
C SER A 132 15.82 0.26 10.08
N ALA A 133 16.13 -0.65 11.00
CA ALA A 133 17.36 -1.43 10.97
C ALA A 133 17.13 -2.91 11.31
N ARG A 134 17.36 -3.79 10.33
CA ARG A 134 18.56 -4.63 10.32
C ARG A 134 18.75 -5.21 8.92
N MET A 135 19.57 -4.55 8.11
CA MET A 135 20.38 -5.28 7.14
C MET A 135 21.56 -5.83 7.96
N GLU A 136 21.52 -7.12 8.27
CA GLU A 136 22.73 -7.91 8.57
C GLU A 136 23.16 -8.61 7.29
#